data_AF-A0A3S4KQL2-F1
#
_entry.id   AF-A0A3S4KQL2-F1
#
_cell.length_a   1.000
_cell.length_b   1.000
_cell.length_c   1.000
_cell.angle_alpha   90.00
_cell.angle_beta   90.00
_cell.angle_gamma   90.00
#
_symmetry.space_group_name_H-M   'P 1'
#
loop_
_entity.id
_entity.type
_entity.pdbx_description
1 polymer ?
#
loop_
_entity_poly.entity_id
_entity_poly.type
_entity_poly.pdbx_seq_one_letter_code
_entity_poly.pdbx_strand_id
1 'polypeptide(L)'
;MSERHLPDDQSSTIDPYLITSVRQTLAEQGAALQNLSKQLDSGQYQRVLNLIMNCKGHVILSGMGKSGHVGRKMSATLASTGYA
;
A
#
# COMPACT_ATOMS: atom_id res chain seq x y z
N MET A 1 -8.72 -56.59 3.51
CA MET A 1 -7.34 -56.22 3.11
C MET A 1 -7.39 -55.82 1.64
N SER A 2 -7.37 -54.52 1.38
CA SER A 2 -6.90 -53.91 0.13
C SER A 2 -6.63 -52.47 0.50
N GLU A 3 -5.35 -52.18 0.70
CA GLU A 3 -4.83 -50.86 1.02
C GLU A 3 -5.25 -49.89 -0.09
N ARG A 4 -6.02 -48.87 0.27
CA ARG A 4 -6.22 -47.71 -0.59
C ARG A 4 -4.90 -46.97 -0.63
N HIS A 5 -4.15 -47.19 -1.70
CA HIS A 5 -3.00 -46.40 -2.09
C HIS A 5 -3.42 -44.93 -2.17
N LEU A 6 -2.97 -44.13 -1.20
CA LEU A 6 -3.06 -42.68 -1.22
C LEU A 6 -2.03 -42.22 -2.26
N PRO A 7 -2.41 -41.59 -3.38
CA PRO A 7 -1.44 -41.08 -4.33
C PRO A 7 -0.55 -40.06 -3.62
N ASP A 8 0.74 -40.24 -3.84
CA ASP A 8 1.85 -39.53 -3.22
C ASP A 8 1.70 -38.01 -3.26
N ASP A 9 2.14 -37.40 -2.16
CA ASP A 9 2.48 -35.99 -1.96
C ASP A 9 2.75 -35.23 -3.27
N GLN A 10 1.74 -34.48 -3.73
CA GLN A 10 1.86 -33.54 -4.83
C GLN A 10 2.60 -32.31 -4.30
N SER A 11 3.89 -32.49 -4.05
CA SER A 11 4.82 -31.46 -3.59
C SER A 11 4.64 -30.22 -4.46
N SER A 12 4.00 -29.21 -3.89
CA SER A 12 3.53 -28.01 -4.57
C SER A 12 4.72 -27.16 -4.99
N THR A 13 5.34 -27.49 -6.11
CA THR A 13 6.38 -26.67 -6.73
C THR A 13 5.72 -25.37 -7.21
N ILE A 14 6.06 -24.26 -6.56
CA ILE A 14 5.58 -22.93 -6.95
C ILE A 14 6.08 -22.66 -8.37
N ASP A 15 5.16 -22.34 -9.29
CA ASP A 15 5.49 -21.95 -10.66
C ASP A 15 6.55 -20.81 -10.63
N PRO A 16 7.74 -21.01 -11.24
CA PRO A 16 8.81 -20.01 -11.28
C PRO A 16 8.35 -18.64 -11.83
N TYR A 17 7.30 -18.61 -12.64
CA TYR A 17 6.69 -17.37 -13.13
C TYR A 17 6.09 -16.53 -11.99
N LEU A 18 5.47 -17.14 -10.97
CA LEU A 18 4.81 -16.43 -9.88
C LEU A 18 5.80 -15.61 -9.05
N ILE A 19 6.94 -16.21 -8.68
CA ILE A 19 7.97 -15.51 -7.93
C ILE A 19 8.59 -14.38 -8.77
N THR A 20 8.76 -14.61 -10.08
CA THR A 20 9.26 -13.59 -11.01
C THR A 20 8.28 -12.42 -11.11
N SER A 21 6.98 -12.69 -11.22
CA SER A 21 5.91 -11.68 -11.27
C SER A 21 5.83 -10.84 -9.99
N VAL A 22 5.92 -11.48 -8.82
CA VAL A 22 5.96 -10.77 -7.52
C VAL A 22 7.20 -9.88 -7.42
N ARG A 23 8.39 -10.39 -7.81
CA ARG A 23 9.62 -9.60 -7.83
C ARG A 23 9.51 -8.39 -8.75
N GLN A 24 8.95 -8.58 -9.95
CA GLN A 24 8.73 -7.50 -10.91
C GLN A 24 7.78 -6.44 -10.34
N THR A 25 6.65 -6.87 -9.77
CA THR A 25 5.66 -5.96 -9.16
C THR A 25 6.28 -5.12 -8.05
N LEU A 26 7.09 -5.73 -7.18
CA LEU A 26 7.78 -5.02 -6.09
C LEU A 26 8.84 -4.04 -6.63
N ALA A 27 9.57 -4.43 -7.68
CA ALA A 27 10.54 -3.55 -8.33
C ALA A 27 9.87 -2.32 -8.96
N GLU A 28 8.73 -2.49 -9.61
CA GLU A 28 7.94 -1.40 -10.19
C GLU A 28 7.41 -0.44 -9.12
N GLN A 29 6.92 -0.95 -8.00
CA GLN A 29 6.50 -0.13 -6.87
C GLN A 29 7.67 0.67 -6.28
N GLY A 30 8.84 0.05 -6.14
CA GLY A 30 10.06 0.73 -5.68
C GLY A 30 10.49 1.85 -6.65
N ALA A 31 10.44 1.60 -7.95
CA ALA A 31 10.72 2.61 -8.97
C ALA A 31 9.71 3.77 -8.95
N ALA A 32 8.43 3.48 -8.70
CA ALA A 32 7.40 4.52 -8.55
C ALA A 32 7.69 5.43 -7.34
N LEU A 33 8.10 4.88 -6.20
CA LEU A 33 8.49 5.65 -5.03
C LEU A 33 9.75 6.51 -5.28
N GLN A 34 10.74 5.95 -5.97
CA GLN A 34 11.95 6.67 -6.39
C GLN A 34 11.65 7.82 -7.36
N ASN A 35 10.64 7.67 -8.22
CA ASN A 35 10.22 8.74 -9.12
C ASN A 35 9.42 9.81 -8.37
N LEU A 36 8.54 9.40 -7.45
CA LEU A 36 7.78 10.32 -6.60
C LEU A 36 8.71 11.20 -5.76
N SER A 37 9.79 10.63 -5.20
CA SER A 37 10.74 11.40 -4.37
C SER A 37 11.42 12.54 -5.14
N LYS A 38 11.65 12.36 -6.45
CA LYS A 38 12.23 13.39 -7.33
C LYS A 38 11.25 14.51 -7.69
N GLN A 39 9.95 14.28 -7.53
CA GLN A 39 8.87 15.23 -7.86
C GLN A 39 8.39 16.02 -6.65
N LEU A 40 9.00 15.82 -5.48
CA LEU A 40 8.60 16.50 -4.25
C LEU A 40 8.95 18.00 -4.33
N ASP A 41 7.91 18.82 -4.45
CA ASP A 41 8.04 20.28 -4.35
C ASP A 41 7.94 20.74 -2.89
N SER A 42 9.04 21.27 -2.36
CA SER A 42 9.11 21.68 -0.94
C SER A 42 8.06 22.73 -0.57
N GLY A 43 7.74 23.66 -1.49
CA GLY A 43 6.75 24.71 -1.26
C GLY A 43 5.33 24.16 -1.10
N GLN A 44 4.91 23.24 -1.97
CA GLN A 44 3.61 22.58 -1.90
C GLN A 44 3.49 21.75 -0.62
N TYR A 45 4.54 21.01 -0.26
CA TYR A 45 4.55 20.20 0.96
C TYR A 45 4.42 21.06 2.22
N GLN A 46 5.20 22.14 2.31
CA GLN A 46 5.11 23.07 3.45
C GLN A 46 3.73 23.70 3.57
N ARG A 47 3.10 24.09 2.44
CA ARG A 47 1.73 24.62 2.43
C ARG A 47 0.72 23.61 2.98
N VAL A 48 0.76 22.36 2.52
CA VAL A 48 -0.16 21.30 2.98
C VAL A 48 0.04 21.00 4.47
N LEU A 49 1.30 20.87 4.92
CA LEU A 49 1.59 20.65 6.34
C LEU A 49 1.06 21.78 7.21
N ASN A 50 1.25 23.04 6.79
CA ASN A 50 0.71 24.19 7.52
C ASN A 50 -0.81 24.17 7.56
N LEU A 51 -1.50 23.77 6.49
CA LEU A 51 -2.96 23.66 6.48
C LEU A 51 -3.46 22.59 7.45
N ILE A 52 -2.82 21.42 7.47
CA ILE A 52 -3.19 20.32 8.37
C ILE A 52 -2.90 20.70 9.83
N MET A 53 -1.71 21.23 10.12
CA MET A 53 -1.29 21.59 11.49
C MET A 53 -2.13 22.70 12.10
N ASN A 54 -2.63 23.64 11.28
CA ASN A 54 -3.47 24.74 11.75
C ASN A 54 -4.97 24.45 11.63
N CYS A 55 -5.37 23.23 11.25
CA CYS A 55 -6.78 22.85 11.17
C CYS A 55 -7.38 22.79 12.58
N LYS A 56 -8.40 23.61 12.85
CA LYS A 56 -9.12 23.64 14.14
C LYS A 56 -10.32 22.69 14.21
N GLY A 57 -10.61 22.01 13.10
CA GLY A 57 -11.69 21.05 12.96
C GLY A 57 -11.15 19.72 12.46
N HIS A 58 -11.88 19.10 11.55
CA HIS A 58 -11.56 17.76 11.05
C HIS A 58 -10.92 17.80 9.66
N VAL A 59 -9.92 16.95 9.44
CA VAL A 59 -9.37 16.69 8.11
C VAL A 59 -10.17 15.56 7.47
N ILE A 60 -11.00 15.90 6.48
CA ILE A 60 -11.87 14.94 5.80
C ILE A 60 -11.15 14.36 4.56
N LEU A 61 -11.00 13.04 4.53
CA LEU A 61 -10.49 12.31 3.36
C LEU A 61 -11.65 11.63 2.62
N SER A 62 -11.71 11.84 1.31
CA SER A 62 -12.72 11.22 0.43
C SER A 62 -12.05 10.61 -0.80
N GLY A 63 -12.64 9.53 -1.31
CA GLY A 63 -12.16 8.78 -2.47
C GLY A 63 -12.95 7.51 -2.69
N MET A 64 -12.88 6.94 -3.90
CA MET A 64 -13.61 5.73 -4.29
C MET A 64 -12.65 4.61 -4.71
N GLY A 65 -13.06 3.35 -4.51
CA GLY A 65 -12.24 2.19 -4.88
C GLY A 65 -10.92 2.14 -4.12
N LYS A 66 -9.82 1.79 -4.82
CA LYS A 66 -8.49 1.64 -4.21
C LYS A 66 -8.02 2.90 -3.49
N SER A 67 -8.28 4.09 -4.04
CA SER A 67 -7.91 5.36 -3.39
C SER A 67 -8.72 5.61 -2.11
N GLY A 68 -9.98 5.17 -2.06
CA GLY A 68 -10.79 5.19 -0.83
C GLY A 68 -10.19 4.32 0.27
N HIS A 69 -9.68 3.13 -0.06
CA HIS A 69 -8.98 2.27 0.91
C HIS A 69 -7.68 2.91 1.45
N VAL A 70 -6.90 3.55 0.57
CA VAL A 70 -5.70 4.30 1.00
C VAL A 70 -6.09 5.48 1.89
N GLY A 71 -7.09 6.26 1.49
CA GLY A 71 -7.63 7.38 2.28
C GLY A 71 -8.13 6.96 3.65
N ARG A 72 -8.78 5.79 3.76
CA ARG A 72 -9.21 5.21 5.04
C ARG A 72 -8.02 4.92 5.97
N LYS A 73 -6.92 4.36 5.45
CA LYS A 73 -5.69 4.13 6.22
C LYS A 73 -5.04 5.45 6.64
N MET A 74 -4.96 6.42 5.73
CA MET A 74 -4.43 7.76 6.02
C MET A 74 -5.25 8.47 7.11
N SER A 75 -6.58 8.41 7.04
CA SER A 75 -7.48 8.96 8.05
C SER A 75 -7.25 8.34 9.43
N ALA A 76 -7.08 7.02 9.51
CA ALA A 76 -6.73 6.35 10.76
C ALA A 76 -5.37 6.82 11.31
N THR A 77 -4.36 6.98 10.46
CA THR A 77 -3.06 7.53 10.86
C THR A 77 -3.20 8.96 11.38
N LEU A 78 -3.88 9.85 10.67
CA LEU A 78 -4.07 11.25 11.06
C LEU A 78 -4.84 11.37 12.38
N ALA A 79 -5.89 10.57 12.57
CA ALA A 79 -6.61 10.53 13.84
C ALA A 79 -5.71 10.07 15.00
N SER A 80 -4.85 9.08 14.78
CA SER A 80 -3.92 8.59 15.81
C SER A 80 -2.82 9.58 16.20
N THR A 81 -2.52 10.55 15.33
CA THR A 81 -1.52 11.61 15.59
C THR A 81 -2.15 12.92 16.06
N GLY A 82 -3.46 12.94 16.34
CA GLY A 82 -4.17 14.09 16.92
C GLY A 82 -4.89 14.98 15.90
N TYR A 83 -4.96 14.59 14.63
CA TYR A 83 -5.62 15.33 13.54
C TYR A 83 -6.96 14.69 13.12
N ALA A 84 -7.70 14.14 14.09
CA ALA A 84 -8.99 13.48 13.88
C ALA A 84 -10.09 14.47 13.49
#